data_AF-A0A3P7QA31-F1
#
_entry.id   AF-A0A3P7QA31-F1
#
_cell.length_a   1.000
_cell.length_b   1.000
_cell.length_c   1.000
_cell.angle_alpha   90.00
_cell.angle_beta   90.00
_cell.angle_gamma   90.00
#
_symmetry.space_group_name_H-M   'P 1'
#
loop_
_entity.id
_entity.type
_entity.pdbx_description
1 polymer ?
#
loop_
_entity_poly.entity_id
_entity_poly.type
_entity_poly.pdbx_seq_one_letter_code
_entity_poly.pdbx_strand_id
1 'polypeptide(L)'
;MHLFKTELIGISLNILELCSTITVRLQLYTVFSSALLLTVILVLGPFLEPLPMCILACIVIVSLKSLFLQVRELPRYWRISKYDFAIWLVACLSTIFTDVTKGLIISIAFALLSVVLREQWPRFSTSKMEEVPPQHVPEGVSLLKFESPLHFANVTLFIDKISEMIASIKKE
;
A
#
# COMPACT_ATOMS: atom_id res chain seq x y z
N MET A 1 -2.16 -12.02 -26.38
CA MET A 1 -0.73 -11.66 -26.43
C MET A 1 -0.41 -10.39 -25.61
N HIS A 2 -1.02 -10.22 -24.43
CA HIS A 2 -0.73 -9.09 -23.52
C HIS A 2 -0.47 -9.58 -22.09
N LEU A 3 -1.05 -10.72 -21.70
CA LEU A 3 -0.78 -11.42 -20.43
C LEU A 3 0.66 -11.95 -20.29
N PHE A 4 1.31 -12.33 -21.40
CA PHE A 4 2.69 -12.82 -21.36
C PHE A 4 3.71 -11.71 -21.08
N LYS A 5 3.35 -10.45 -21.36
CA LYS A 5 4.27 -9.31 -21.21
C LYS A 5 4.38 -8.84 -19.75
N THR A 6 3.31 -8.98 -18.97
CA THR A 6 3.26 -8.62 -17.54
C THR A 6 3.98 -9.63 -16.66
N GLU A 7 3.85 -10.93 -16.94
CA GLU A 7 4.59 -11.99 -16.23
C GLU A 7 6.10 -11.88 -16.45
N LEU A 8 6.54 -11.51 -17.67
CA LEU A 8 7.96 -11.30 -17.98
C LEU A 8 8.60 -10.16 -17.16
N ILE A 9 7.86 -9.09 -16.86
CA ILE A 9 8.38 -7.90 -16.15
C ILE A 9 8.63 -8.22 -14.66
N GLY A 10 7.74 -9.00 -14.03
CA GLY A 10 7.91 -9.44 -12.64
C GLY A 10 9.07 -10.42 -12.47
N ILE A 11 9.23 -11.35 -13.43
CA ILE A 11 10.36 -12.28 -13.48
C ILE A 11 11.69 -11.51 -13.64
N SER A 12 11.73 -10.47 -14.47
CA SER A 12 12.94 -9.64 -14.61
C SER A 12 13.36 -8.91 -13.34
N LEU A 13 12.43 -8.40 -12.52
CA LEU A 13 12.76 -7.71 -11.26
C LEU A 13 13.31 -8.66 -10.19
N ASN A 14 12.63 -9.79 -9.96
CA ASN A 14 13.07 -10.80 -8.99
C ASN A 14 14.41 -11.45 -9.41
N ILE A 15 14.60 -11.66 -10.73
CA ILE A 15 15.88 -12.13 -11.27
C ILE A 15 16.95 -11.04 -11.17
N LEU A 16 16.63 -9.75 -11.33
CA LEU A 16 17.62 -8.66 -11.29
C LEU A 16 18.29 -8.51 -9.92
N GLU A 17 17.56 -8.66 -8.81
CA GLU A 17 18.13 -8.67 -7.46
C GLU A 17 19.12 -9.85 -7.25
N LEU A 18 18.85 -10.99 -7.87
CA LEU A 18 19.74 -12.16 -7.90
C LEU A 18 20.87 -12.05 -8.95
N CYS A 19 20.69 -11.24 -10.00
CA CYS A 19 21.52 -11.24 -11.21
C CYS A 19 22.73 -10.31 -11.15
N SER A 20 22.83 -9.41 -10.15
CA SER A 20 24.02 -8.54 -10.02
C SER A 20 25.34 -9.30 -9.84
N THR A 21 25.29 -10.58 -9.45
CA THR A 21 26.49 -11.38 -9.12
C THR A 21 26.72 -12.62 -10.02
N ILE A 22 25.72 -13.11 -10.79
CA ILE A 22 25.79 -14.44 -11.45
C ILE A 22 25.16 -14.45 -12.86
N THR A 23 25.38 -13.41 -13.67
CA THR A 23 24.64 -13.21 -14.94
C THR A 23 24.82 -14.33 -15.99
N VAL A 24 26.04 -14.87 -16.17
CA VAL A 24 26.31 -15.84 -17.27
C VAL A 24 25.85 -17.26 -16.93
N ARG A 25 25.94 -17.69 -15.66
CA ARG A 25 25.53 -19.06 -15.26
C ARG A 25 24.01 -19.18 -15.15
N LEU A 26 23.34 -18.11 -14.74
CA LEU A 26 21.88 -18.12 -14.58
C LEU A 26 21.16 -18.22 -15.93
N GLN A 27 21.63 -17.52 -16.96
CA GLN A 27 21.03 -17.56 -18.30
C GLN A 27 21.05 -18.97 -18.91
N LEU A 28 22.18 -19.69 -18.77
CA LEU A 28 22.29 -21.08 -19.22
C LEU A 28 21.39 -22.01 -18.41
N TYR A 29 21.28 -21.79 -17.09
CA TYR A 29 20.41 -22.55 -16.22
C TYR A 29 18.92 -22.36 -16.53
N THR A 30 18.46 -21.12 -16.78
CA THR A 30 17.06 -20.87 -17.18
C THR A 30 16.75 -21.45 -18.55
N VAL A 31 17.67 -21.35 -19.51
CA VAL A 31 17.49 -21.98 -20.84
C VAL A 31 17.42 -23.50 -20.70
N PHE A 32 18.31 -24.12 -19.91
CA PHE A 32 18.31 -25.56 -19.69
C PHE A 32 17.04 -26.02 -18.95
N SER A 33 16.64 -25.33 -17.88
CA SER A 33 15.43 -25.63 -17.11
C SER A 33 14.16 -25.46 -17.96
N SER A 34 14.09 -24.41 -18.78
CA SER A 34 12.98 -24.21 -19.71
C SER A 34 12.91 -25.30 -20.79
N ALA A 35 14.05 -25.72 -21.34
CA ALA A 35 14.10 -26.81 -22.32
C ALA A 35 13.69 -28.16 -21.69
N LEU A 36 14.13 -28.42 -20.46
CA LEU A 36 13.73 -29.60 -19.69
C LEU A 36 12.23 -29.60 -19.42
N LEU A 37 11.68 -28.49 -18.93
CA LEU A 37 10.23 -28.35 -18.69
C LEU A 37 9.43 -28.52 -19.98
N LEU A 38 9.86 -27.93 -21.09
CA LEU A 38 9.21 -28.10 -22.39
C LEU A 38 9.19 -29.57 -22.82
N THR A 39 10.32 -30.25 -22.66
CA THR A 39 10.44 -31.68 -22.98
C THR A 39 9.52 -32.52 -22.09
N VAL A 40 9.48 -32.23 -20.79
CA VAL A 40 8.57 -32.90 -19.83
C VAL A 40 7.12 -32.65 -20.24
N ILE A 41 6.71 -31.41 -20.52
CA ILE A 41 5.31 -31.12 -20.90
C ILE A 41 4.93 -31.80 -22.23
N LEU A 42 5.82 -31.93 -23.20
CA LEU A 42 5.51 -32.60 -24.47
C LEU A 42 5.36 -34.13 -24.31
N VAL A 43 6.22 -34.76 -23.51
CA VAL A 43 6.20 -36.22 -23.33
C VAL A 43 5.12 -36.63 -22.32
N LEU A 44 5.00 -35.88 -21.23
CA LEU A 44 4.15 -36.19 -20.09
C LEU A 44 2.79 -35.46 -20.15
N GLY A 45 2.65 -34.45 -21.02
CA GLY A 45 1.42 -33.68 -21.26
C GLY A 45 0.13 -34.51 -21.39
N PRO A 46 0.06 -35.58 -22.20
CA PRO A 46 -1.15 -36.40 -22.30
C PRO A 46 -1.47 -37.19 -21.00
N PHE A 47 -0.47 -37.47 -20.15
CA PHE A 47 -0.68 -38.11 -18.85
C PHE A 47 -1.05 -37.09 -17.74
N LEU A 48 -0.74 -35.82 -17.96
CA LEU A 48 -1.00 -34.70 -17.05
C LEU A 48 -2.26 -33.92 -17.43
N GLU A 49 -3.26 -34.48 -18.08
CA GLU A 49 -4.51 -33.73 -18.31
C GLU A 49 -5.31 -33.49 -17.00
N PRO A 50 -5.50 -34.48 -16.11
CA PRO A 50 -6.23 -34.26 -14.85
C PRO A 50 -5.35 -33.72 -13.70
N LEU A 51 -4.03 -33.94 -13.74
CA LEU A 51 -3.11 -33.57 -12.66
C LEU A 51 -2.95 -32.05 -12.39
N PRO A 52 -2.79 -31.17 -13.40
CA PRO A 52 -2.52 -29.75 -13.21
C PRO A 52 -3.74 -29.01 -12.67
N MET A 53 -4.97 -29.46 -12.96
CA MET A 53 -6.18 -28.87 -12.37
C MET A 53 -6.19 -29.05 -10.85
N CYS A 54 -5.84 -30.24 -10.36
CA CYS A 54 -5.73 -30.51 -8.92
C CYS A 54 -4.61 -29.68 -8.27
N ILE A 55 -3.45 -29.60 -8.92
CA ILE A 55 -2.31 -28.83 -8.39
C ILE A 55 -2.63 -27.33 -8.40
N LEU A 56 -3.24 -26.81 -9.46
CA LEU A 56 -3.64 -25.40 -9.57
C LEU A 56 -4.65 -25.04 -8.48
N ALA A 57 -5.64 -25.91 -8.23
CA ALA A 57 -6.59 -25.74 -7.14
C ALA A 57 -5.89 -25.71 -5.78
N CYS A 58 -4.96 -26.64 -5.51
CA CYS A 58 -4.15 -26.64 -4.29
C CYS A 58 -3.33 -25.35 -4.12
N ILE A 59 -2.68 -24.86 -5.19
CA ILE A 59 -1.90 -23.62 -5.17
C ILE A 59 -2.79 -22.42 -4.84
N VAL A 60 -3.98 -22.34 -5.46
CA VAL A 60 -4.95 -21.28 -5.16
C VAL A 60 -5.41 -21.35 -3.71
N ILE A 61 -5.74 -22.54 -3.19
CA ILE A 61 -6.16 -22.72 -1.78
C ILE A 61 -5.05 -22.28 -0.81
N VAL A 62 -3.80 -22.68 -1.07
CA VAL A 62 -2.65 -22.27 -0.24
C VAL A 62 -2.44 -20.76 -0.29
N SER A 63 -2.63 -20.14 -1.46
CA SER A 63 -2.55 -18.69 -1.63
C SER A 63 -3.68 -17.97 -0.89
N LEU A 64 -4.90 -18.50 -0.95
CA LEU A 64 -6.07 -17.99 -0.22
C LEU A 64 -5.87 -18.10 1.30
N LYS A 65 -5.20 -19.14 1.80
CA LYS A 65 -4.88 -19.27 3.23
C LYS A 65 -4.04 -18.10 3.73
N SER A 66 -3.07 -17.65 2.94
CA SER A 66 -2.24 -16.47 3.27
C SER A 66 -3.09 -15.20 3.35
N LEU A 67 -4.03 -15.03 2.40
CA LEU A 67 -4.96 -13.89 2.39
C LEU A 67 -5.94 -13.93 3.57
N PHE A 68 -6.48 -15.11 3.90
CA PHE A 68 -7.40 -15.26 5.03
C PHE A 68 -6.73 -14.97 6.38
N LEU A 69 -5.43 -15.24 6.49
CA LEU A 69 -4.64 -14.87 7.66
C LEU A 69 -4.62 -13.35 7.88
N GLN A 70 -4.47 -12.57 6.80
CA GLN A 70 -4.55 -11.10 6.87
C GLN A 70 -5.97 -10.64 7.25
N VAL A 71 -7.01 -11.33 6.77
CA VAL A 71 -8.40 -11.01 7.14
C VAL A 71 -8.63 -11.21 8.64
N ARG A 72 -8.00 -12.20 9.25
CA ARG A 72 -8.10 -12.44 10.69
C ARG A 72 -7.48 -11.32 11.55
N GLU A 73 -6.58 -10.52 10.99
CA GLU A 73 -5.99 -9.33 11.63
C GLU A 73 -6.90 -8.08 11.50
N LEU A 74 -8.00 -8.12 10.73
CA LEU A 74 -8.90 -6.97 10.59
C LEU A 74 -9.52 -6.42 11.88
N PRO A 75 -9.93 -7.24 12.86
CA PRO A 75 -10.47 -6.73 14.12
C PRO A 75 -9.48 -5.84 14.87
N ARG A 76 -8.17 -6.11 14.70
CA ARG A 76 -7.10 -5.27 15.25
C ARG A 76 -7.03 -3.92 14.53
N TYR A 77 -7.18 -3.91 13.20
CA TYR A 77 -7.23 -2.68 12.39
C TYR A 77 -8.40 -1.78 12.75
N TRP A 78 -9.61 -2.35 12.96
CA TRP A 78 -10.79 -1.58 13.38
C TRP A 78 -10.55 -0.80 14.67
N ARG A 79 -9.74 -1.35 15.59
CA ARG A 79 -9.42 -0.72 16.88
C ARG A 79 -8.41 0.43 16.78
N ILE A 80 -7.63 0.49 15.69
CA ILE A 80 -6.56 1.48 15.50
C ILE A 80 -7.03 2.62 14.59
N SER A 81 -7.64 2.30 13.44
CA SER A 81 -8.05 3.31 12.45
C SER A 81 -9.24 2.81 11.62
N LYS A 82 -10.37 3.52 11.74
CA LYS A 82 -11.60 3.21 10.99
C LYS A 82 -11.43 3.40 9.47
N TYR A 83 -10.51 4.28 9.05
CA TYR A 83 -10.30 4.60 7.64
C TYR A 83 -9.62 3.46 6.89
N ASP A 84 -8.57 2.87 7.47
CA ASP A 84 -7.86 1.74 6.87
C ASP A 84 -8.77 0.51 6.72
N PHE A 85 -9.64 0.29 7.70
CA PHE A 85 -10.67 -0.74 7.60
C PHE A 85 -11.67 -0.47 6.47
N ALA A 86 -12.13 0.78 6.31
CA ALA A 86 -13.07 1.13 5.25
C ALA A 86 -12.47 0.94 3.86
N ILE A 87 -11.21 1.32 3.66
CA ILE A 87 -10.48 1.09 2.40
C ILE A 87 -10.37 -0.40 2.11
N TRP A 88 -9.98 -1.21 3.11
CA TRP A 88 -9.91 -2.65 2.96
C TRP A 88 -11.27 -3.27 2.59
N LEU A 89 -12.34 -2.84 3.27
CA LEU A 89 -13.68 -3.36 3.06
C LEU A 89 -14.15 -3.04 1.63
N VAL A 90 -13.97 -1.81 1.18
CA VAL A 90 -14.30 -1.40 -0.19
C VAL A 90 -13.48 -2.18 -1.22
N ALA A 91 -12.19 -2.39 -0.97
CA ALA A 91 -11.33 -3.20 -1.83
C ALA A 91 -11.85 -4.64 -1.99
N CYS A 92 -12.20 -5.27 -0.87
CA CYS A 92 -12.68 -6.63 -0.82
C CYS A 92 -14.05 -6.77 -1.52
N LEU A 93 -15.03 -5.93 -1.16
CA LEU A 93 -16.36 -5.98 -1.79
C LEU A 93 -16.27 -5.70 -3.29
N SER A 94 -15.54 -4.65 -3.69
CA SER A 94 -15.43 -4.24 -5.09
C SER A 94 -14.84 -5.36 -5.98
N THR A 95 -13.83 -6.07 -5.47
CA THR A 95 -13.19 -7.21 -6.14
C THR A 95 -14.13 -8.41 -6.26
N ILE A 96 -14.92 -8.71 -5.22
CA ILE A 96 -15.86 -9.84 -5.20
C ILE A 96 -17.04 -9.61 -6.17
N PHE A 97 -17.57 -8.39 -6.24
CA PHE A 97 -18.76 -8.10 -7.04
C PHE A 97 -18.50 -7.89 -8.53
N THR A 98 -17.33 -7.35 -8.91
CA THR A 98 -17.15 -6.82 -10.27
C THR A 98 -16.20 -7.62 -11.13
N ASP A 99 -15.03 -7.98 -10.61
CA ASP A 99 -13.89 -8.69 -11.24
C ASP A 99 -12.63 -8.18 -10.54
N VAL A 100 -11.54 -8.97 -10.53
CA VAL A 100 -10.27 -8.55 -9.90
C VAL A 100 -9.72 -7.26 -10.52
N THR A 101 -9.73 -7.14 -11.85
CA THR A 101 -9.17 -5.97 -12.54
C THR A 101 -9.97 -4.70 -12.29
N LYS A 102 -11.30 -4.75 -12.43
CA LYS A 102 -12.17 -3.58 -12.23
C LYS A 102 -12.26 -3.21 -10.75
N GLY A 103 -12.36 -4.22 -9.88
CA GLY A 103 -12.43 -4.05 -8.44
C GLY A 103 -11.20 -3.32 -7.89
N LEU A 104 -10.02 -3.68 -8.39
CA LEU A 104 -8.76 -3.01 -8.07
C LEU A 104 -8.78 -1.52 -8.45
N ILE A 105 -9.20 -1.18 -9.66
CA ILE A 105 -9.26 0.21 -10.13
C ILE A 105 -10.16 1.05 -9.22
N ILE A 106 -11.35 0.55 -8.91
CA ILE A 106 -12.33 1.22 -8.04
C ILE A 106 -11.75 1.39 -6.63
N SER A 107 -11.11 0.33 -6.09
CA SER A 107 -10.50 0.37 -4.77
C SER A 107 -9.37 1.38 -4.68
N ILE A 108 -8.52 1.49 -5.70
CA ILE A 108 -7.41 2.44 -5.73
C ILE A 108 -7.96 3.86 -5.79
N ALA A 109 -8.95 4.12 -6.65
CA ALA A 109 -9.60 5.42 -6.73
C ALA A 109 -10.21 5.84 -5.38
N PHE A 110 -10.91 4.92 -4.71
CA PHE A 110 -11.49 5.16 -3.39
C PHE A 110 -10.44 5.36 -2.29
N ALA A 111 -9.35 4.60 -2.31
CA ALA A 111 -8.24 4.76 -1.37
C ALA A 111 -7.59 6.14 -1.52
N LEU A 112 -7.32 6.57 -2.75
CA LEU A 112 -6.77 7.90 -3.04
C LEU A 112 -7.72 9.00 -2.58
N LEU A 113 -9.01 8.89 -2.90
CA LEU A 113 -10.02 9.86 -2.45
C LEU A 113 -10.07 9.93 -0.91
N SER A 114 -10.01 8.78 -0.24
CA SER A 114 -10.02 8.71 1.23
C SER A 114 -8.78 9.36 1.85
N VAL A 115 -7.60 9.19 1.25
CA VAL A 115 -6.35 9.85 1.69
C VAL A 115 -6.44 11.36 1.48
N VAL A 116 -6.94 11.82 0.34
CA VAL A 116 -7.13 13.26 0.08
C VAL A 116 -8.10 13.86 1.09
N LEU A 117 -9.24 13.21 1.35
CA LEU A 117 -10.21 13.68 2.34
C LEU A 117 -9.62 13.71 3.77
N ARG A 118 -8.76 12.74 4.10
CA ARG A 118 -8.04 12.72 5.38
C ARG A 118 -7.06 13.91 5.50
N GLU A 119 -6.36 14.23 4.41
CA GLU A 119 -5.39 15.33 4.36
C GLU A 119 -6.08 16.70 4.36
N GLN A 120 -7.25 16.81 3.73
CA GLN A 120 -8.07 18.04 3.71
C GLN A 120 -8.85 18.27 5.01
N TRP A 121 -9.05 17.22 5.82
CA TRP A 121 -9.70 17.30 7.12
C TRP A 121 -8.71 17.00 8.25
N PRO A 122 -7.55 17.70 8.34
CA PRO A 122 -6.66 17.50 9.46
C PRO A 122 -7.44 17.93 10.70
N ARG A 123 -7.66 16.99 11.61
CA ARG A 123 -8.13 17.34 12.95
C ARG A 123 -7.08 18.29 13.50
N PHE A 124 -7.45 19.56 13.61
CA PHE A 124 -6.73 20.53 14.43
C PHE A 124 -6.84 20.07 15.89
N SER A 125 -6.00 19.11 16.25
CA SER A 125 -5.64 18.88 17.63
C SER A 125 -4.81 20.09 18.02
N THR A 126 -5.41 21.00 18.79
CA THR A 126 -4.65 21.92 19.63
C THR A 126 -3.89 21.06 20.64
N SER A 127 -2.70 20.56 20.24
CA SER A 127 -1.75 20.04 21.22
C SER A 127 -1.38 21.23 22.09
N LYS A 128 -1.87 21.21 23.34
CA LYS A 128 -1.32 22.08 24.37
C LYS A 128 0.17 21.82 24.43
N MET A 129 0.90 22.93 24.41
CA MET A 129 2.35 23.05 24.49
C MET A 129 2.83 22.50 25.84
N GLU A 130 2.96 21.18 25.98
CA GLU A 130 3.35 20.55 27.26
C GLU A 130 4.56 19.61 27.17
N GLU A 131 5.24 19.51 26.01
CA GLU A 131 6.42 18.63 25.85
C GLU A 131 7.66 19.34 25.25
N VAL A 132 7.90 20.60 25.61
CA VAL A 132 9.21 21.24 25.35
C VAL A 132 9.88 21.54 26.70
N PRO A 133 11.08 21.01 27.00
CA PRO A 133 11.80 21.33 28.23
C PRO A 133 12.06 22.85 28.31
N PRO A 134 12.11 23.43 29.52
CA PRO A 134 12.09 24.87 29.72
C PRO A 134 13.41 25.50 29.26
N GLN A 135 13.47 25.88 27.98
CA GLN A 135 14.56 26.68 27.46
C GLN A 135 14.11 28.13 27.48
N HIS A 136 14.81 28.96 28.27
CA HIS A 136 14.58 30.38 28.53
C HIS A 136 14.08 31.13 27.28
N VAL A 137 12.75 31.31 27.20
CA VAL A 137 12.13 32.18 26.18
C VAL A 137 12.07 33.58 26.78
N PRO A 138 12.63 34.62 26.12
CA PRO A 138 12.47 36.00 26.59
C PRO A 138 10.99 36.39 26.63
N GLU A 139 10.57 37.12 27.66
CA GLU A 139 9.19 37.61 27.83
C GLU A 139 8.78 38.41 26.58
N GLY A 140 7.75 37.92 25.88
CA GLY A 140 7.20 38.57 24.67
C GLY A 140 7.34 37.77 23.35
N VAL A 141 7.91 36.55 23.35
CA VAL A 141 8.05 35.73 22.12
C VAL A 141 7.20 34.45 22.21
N SER A 142 6.25 34.28 21.29
CA SER A 142 5.43 33.07 21.17
C SER A 142 5.99 32.15 20.07
N LEU A 143 6.44 30.95 20.45
CA LEU A 143 7.03 29.94 19.55
C LEU A 143 5.95 28.95 19.08
N LEU A 144 5.63 28.99 17.79
CA LEU A 144 4.69 28.07 17.16
C LEU A 144 5.45 26.98 16.39
N LYS A 145 5.43 25.74 16.88
CA LYS A 145 5.97 24.58 16.14
C LYS A 145 4.84 23.93 15.35
N PHE A 146 4.90 24.02 14.03
CA PHE A 146 3.94 23.35 13.15
C PHE A 146 4.50 21.97 12.77
N GLU A 147 3.89 20.90 13.30
CA GLU A 147 4.37 19.51 13.12
C GLU A 147 3.79 18.78 11.90
N SER A 148 2.97 19.45 11.08
CA SER A 148 2.43 18.88 9.83
C SER A 148 3.08 19.51 8.60
N PRO A 149 3.31 18.75 7.53
CA PRO A 149 3.84 19.31 6.29
C PRO A 149 2.86 20.34 5.71
N LEU A 150 3.38 21.53 5.42
CA LEU A 150 2.58 22.64 4.91
C LEU A 150 2.29 22.44 3.42
N HIS A 151 1.10 21.94 3.10
CA HIS A 151 0.63 21.77 1.72
C HIS A 151 -0.45 22.80 1.37
N PHE A 152 -0.59 23.13 0.08
CA PHE A 152 -1.50 24.18 -0.43
C PHE A 152 -2.93 24.07 0.10
N ALA A 153 -3.43 22.85 0.31
CA ALA A 153 -4.76 22.59 0.85
C ALA A 153 -4.94 23.01 2.33
N ASN A 154 -3.86 23.08 3.12
CA ASN A 154 -3.90 23.39 4.56
C ASN A 154 -3.39 24.81 4.88
N VAL A 155 -2.88 25.55 3.87
CA VAL A 155 -2.34 26.91 4.05
C VAL A 155 -3.40 27.88 4.56
N THR A 156 -4.64 27.79 4.05
CA THR A 156 -5.72 28.71 4.45
C THR A 156 -6.04 28.58 5.94
N LEU A 157 -6.12 27.34 6.43
CA LEU A 157 -6.40 27.06 7.84
C LEU A 157 -5.22 27.44 8.75
N PHE A 158 -3.99 27.31 8.26
CA PHE A 158 -2.79 27.78 8.96
C PHE A 158 -2.78 29.30 9.14
N ILE A 159 -3.09 30.04 8.07
CA ILE A 159 -3.16 31.51 8.11
C ILE A 159 -4.29 31.98 9.04
N ASP A 160 -5.46 31.35 8.99
CA ASP A 160 -6.58 31.68 9.88
C ASP A 160 -6.18 31.51 11.36
N LYS A 161 -5.52 30.39 11.70
CA LYS A 161 -5.04 30.15 13.07
C LYS A 161 -3.96 31.14 13.54
N ILE A 162 -3.04 31.51 12.67
CA ILE A 162 -2.03 32.54 12.99
C ILE A 162 -2.73 33.88 13.23
N SER A 163 -3.71 34.24 12.41
CA SER A 163 -4.43 35.51 12.54
C SER A 163 -5.19 35.61 13.87
N GLU A 164 -5.81 34.50 14.30
CA GLU A 164 -6.53 34.41 15.57
C GLU A 164 -5.57 34.54 16.77
N MET A 165 -4.40 33.89 16.70
CA MET A 165 -3.38 33.98 17.75
C MET A 165 -2.80 35.40 17.86
N ILE A 166 -2.51 36.06 16.73
CA ILE A 166 -2.05 37.45 16.71
C ILE A 166 -3.12 38.39 17.30
N ALA A 167 -4.40 38.13 17.04
CA ALA A 167 -5.50 38.91 17.60
C ALA A 167 -5.65 38.73 19.13
N SER A 168 -5.35 37.54 19.67
CA SER A 168 -5.34 37.33 21.14
C SER A 168 -4.20 38.05 21.85
N ILE A 169 -3.02 38.17 21.24
CA ILE A 169 -1.86 38.84 21.83
C ILE A 169 -2.03 40.37 21.83
N LYS A 170 -2.71 40.93 20.83
CA LYS A 170 -2.96 42.39 20.76
C LYS A 170 -4.01 42.89 21.78
N LYS A 171 -4.65 41.99 22.52
CA LYS A 171 -5.70 42.29 23.50
C LYS A 171 -5.22 42.37 24.94
N GLU A 172 -3.99 41.90 25.23
CA GLU A 172 -3.22 42.19 26.44
C GLU A 172 -2.35 43.43 26.23
#